data_AF-A0A6G3RVX3-F1
#
_entry.id   AF-A0A6G3RVX3-F1
#
_cell.length_a   1.000
_cell.length_b   1.000
_cell.length_c   1.000
_cell.angle_alpha   90.00
_cell.angle_beta   90.00
_cell.angle_gamma   90.00
#
_symmetry.space_group_name_H-M   'P 1'
#
loop_
_entity.id
_entity.type
_entity.pdbx_description
1 polymer ?
#
loop_
_entity_poly.entity_id
_entity_poly.type
_entity_poly.pdbx_seq_one_letter_code
_entity_poly.pdbx_strand_id
1 'polypeptide(L)'
;GPLALTGWQLTAGGLLIAPLALAVEGPPPALDGRALGGYAYLALANTAVAYWLWFRGIGRLAATQVTFLGPLSPLTAAVIGWAALGQILTWVQLAGMALAFGATVAGQHPDRSFTSAEHIHRKHSMDVMVPVLRR
;
A
#
# COMPACT_ATOMS: atom_id res chain seq x y z
N GLY A 1 14.79 10.03 6.37
CA GLY A 1 13.55 9.31 6.74
C GLY A 1 12.74 8.97 5.50
N PRO A 2 11.72 8.10 5.59
CA PRO A 2 10.96 7.59 4.43
C PRO A 2 10.42 8.70 3.52
N LEU A 3 9.87 9.78 4.09
CA LEU A 3 9.39 10.95 3.35
C LEU A 3 10.45 11.62 2.47
N ALA A 4 11.66 11.80 2.99
CA ALA A 4 12.75 12.42 2.24
C ALA A 4 13.22 11.52 1.08
N LEU A 5 13.24 10.19 1.30
CA LEU A 5 13.55 9.23 0.25
C LEU A 5 12.49 9.25 -0.86
N THR A 6 11.20 9.27 -0.49
CA THR A 6 10.10 9.41 -1.45
C THR A 6 10.22 10.71 -2.25
N GLY A 7 10.55 11.84 -1.60
CA GLY A 7 10.78 13.11 -2.29
C GLY A 7 11.90 13.02 -3.34
N TRP A 8 13.03 12.40 -2.97
CA TRP A 8 14.13 12.17 -3.91
C TRP A 8 13.75 11.20 -5.03
N GLN A 9 13.00 10.13 -4.74
CA GLN A 9 12.51 9.19 -5.76
C GLN A 9 11.56 9.85 -6.76
N LEU A 10 10.63 10.68 -6.30
CA LEU A 10 9.72 11.42 -7.17
C LEU A 10 10.48 12.44 -8.02
N THR A 11 11.48 13.11 -7.45
CA THR A 11 12.33 14.05 -8.19
C THR A 11 13.13 13.32 -9.26
N ALA A 12 13.80 12.23 -8.91
CA ALA A 12 14.59 11.44 -9.84
C ALA A 12 13.72 10.81 -10.93
N GLY A 13 12.55 10.24 -10.57
CA GLY A 13 11.59 9.69 -11.52
C GLY A 13 11.03 10.75 -12.47
N GLY A 14 10.69 11.93 -11.95
CA GLY A 14 10.26 13.08 -12.74
C GLY A 14 11.33 13.56 -13.72
N LEU A 15 12.58 13.69 -13.25
CA LEU A 15 13.71 14.07 -14.12
C LEU A 15 14.02 13.00 -15.17
N LEU A 16 13.87 11.72 -14.84
CA LEU A 16 14.07 10.63 -15.79
C LEU A 16 13.01 10.62 -16.90
N ILE A 17 11.74 10.87 -16.56
CA ILE A 17 10.66 10.84 -17.55
C ILE A 17 10.53 12.16 -18.33
N ALA A 18 10.95 13.30 -17.76
CA ALA A 18 10.89 14.61 -18.41
C ALA A 18 11.46 14.66 -19.84
N PRO A 19 12.69 14.16 -20.13
CA PRO A 19 13.21 14.18 -21.50
C PRO A 19 12.38 13.31 -22.46
N LEU A 20 11.83 12.19 -21.98
CA LEU A 20 10.96 11.34 -22.79
C LEU A 20 9.63 12.02 -23.07
N ALA A 21 9.02 12.66 -22.08
CA ALA A 21 7.79 13.43 -22.25
C ALA A 21 8.00 14.58 -23.26
N LEU A 22 9.11 15.33 -23.14
CA LEU A 22 9.45 16.39 -24.10
C LEU A 22 9.69 15.85 -25.53
N ALA A 23 10.30 14.66 -25.66
CA ALA A 23 10.57 14.06 -26.96
C ALA A 23 9.33 13.46 -27.64
N VAL A 24 8.38 12.92 -26.86
CA VAL A 24 7.19 12.21 -27.37
C VAL A 24 5.96 13.12 -27.45
N GLU A 25 5.70 13.92 -26.42
CA GLU A 25 4.52 14.79 -26.32
C GLU A 25 4.80 16.21 -26.83
N GLY A 26 6.08 16.61 -26.89
CA GLY A 26 6.49 17.95 -27.30
C GLY A 26 6.49 18.96 -26.15
N PRO A 27 6.62 20.27 -26.44
CA PRO A 27 6.66 21.29 -25.41
C PRO A 27 5.31 21.39 -24.68
N PRO A 28 5.31 21.53 -23.34
CA PRO A 28 4.08 21.68 -22.59
C PRO A 28 3.34 22.96 -23.00
N PRO A 29 1.99 22.95 -23.01
CA PRO A 29 1.20 24.14 -23.25
C PRO A 29 1.51 25.22 -22.20
N ALA A 30 1.24 26.48 -22.54
CA ALA A 30 1.53 27.62 -21.67
C ALA A 30 0.86 27.42 -20.29
N LEU A 31 1.68 27.52 -19.22
CA LEU A 31 1.21 27.43 -17.85
C LEU A 31 0.44 28.70 -17.49
N ASP A 32 -0.90 28.61 -17.56
CA ASP A 32 -1.76 29.66 -17.03
C ASP A 32 -1.90 29.52 -15.50
N GLY A 33 -2.48 30.55 -14.86
CA GLY A 33 -2.66 30.55 -13.40
C GLY A 33 -3.53 29.40 -12.89
N ARG A 34 -4.45 28.87 -13.72
CA ARG A 34 -5.33 27.76 -13.35
C ARG A 34 -4.56 26.44 -13.36
N ALA A 35 -3.74 26.20 -14.36
CA ALA A 35 -2.84 25.06 -14.44
C ALA A 35 -1.87 25.07 -13.27
N LEU A 36 -1.27 26.22 -12.95
CA LEU A 36 -0.38 26.36 -11.80
C LEU A 36 -1.09 26.00 -10.48
N GLY A 37 -2.32 26.48 -10.30
CA GLY A 37 -3.15 26.13 -9.14
C GLY A 37 -3.48 24.64 -9.08
N GLY A 38 -3.79 24.01 -10.21
CA GLY A 38 -4.00 22.57 -10.32
C GLY A 38 -2.76 21.75 -9.94
N TYR A 39 -1.59 22.13 -10.46
CA TYR A 39 -0.32 21.49 -10.12
C TYR A 39 0.04 21.68 -8.65
N ALA A 40 -0.18 22.88 -8.08
CA ALA A 40 0.03 23.12 -6.66
C ALA A 40 -0.88 22.26 -5.78
N TYR A 41 -2.15 22.13 -6.13
CA TYR A 41 -3.08 21.23 -5.44
C TYR A 41 -2.62 19.78 -5.50
N LEU A 42 -2.24 19.29 -6.68
CA LEU A 42 -1.77 17.91 -6.87
C LEU A 42 -0.49 17.65 -6.07
N ALA A 43 0.51 18.54 -6.18
CA ALA A 43 1.79 18.36 -5.51
C ALA A 43 1.67 18.46 -3.97
N LEU A 44 0.87 19.40 -3.46
CA LEU A 44 0.79 19.65 -2.02
C LEU A 44 -0.26 18.76 -1.35
N ALA A 45 -1.53 18.86 -1.76
CA ALA A 45 -2.62 18.17 -1.09
C ALA A 45 -2.63 16.68 -1.42
N ASN A 46 -2.58 16.33 -2.70
CA ASN A 46 -2.68 14.94 -3.13
C ASN A 46 -1.39 14.15 -2.89
N THR A 47 -0.22 14.78 -2.98
CA THR A 47 1.07 14.09 -2.84
C THR A 47 1.72 14.33 -1.48
N ALA A 48 2.16 15.56 -1.17
CA ALA A 48 2.95 15.80 0.04
C ALA A 48 2.18 15.50 1.33
N VAL A 49 0.95 16.01 1.46
CA VAL A 49 0.10 15.79 2.64
C VAL A 49 -0.31 14.32 2.74
N ALA A 50 -0.70 13.69 1.62
CA ALA A 50 -1.09 12.28 1.62
C ALA A 50 0.07 11.37 2.05
N TYR A 51 1.28 11.57 1.51
CA TYR A 51 2.45 10.79 1.93
C TYR A 51 2.78 11.04 3.40
N TRP A 52 2.71 12.29 3.87
CA TRP A 52 2.95 12.60 5.26
C TRP A 52 1.96 11.87 6.19
N LEU A 53 0.66 11.90 5.86
CA LEU A 53 -0.37 11.17 6.59
C LEU A 53 -0.15 9.66 6.53
N TRP A 54 0.19 9.14 5.36
CA TRP A 54 0.47 7.72 5.15
C TRP A 54 1.62 7.23 6.04
N PHE A 55 2.80 7.85 5.93
CA PHE A 55 3.96 7.43 6.71
C PHE A 55 3.74 7.62 8.22
N ARG A 56 3.05 8.69 8.62
CA ARG A 56 2.65 8.91 10.01
C ARG A 56 1.64 7.86 10.51
N GLY A 57 0.71 7.45 9.64
CA GLY A 57 -0.34 6.48 9.93
C GLY A 57 0.21 5.06 10.07
N ILE A 58 0.92 4.56 9.06
CA ILE A 58 1.49 3.21 9.09
C ILE A 58 2.53 3.04 10.21
N GLY A 59 3.23 4.11 10.58
CA GLY A 59 4.16 4.08 11.72
C GLY A 59 3.48 3.89 13.08
N ARG A 60 2.15 3.97 13.15
CA ARG A 60 1.34 3.83 14.38
C ARG A 60 0.41 2.62 14.35
N LEU A 61 0.33 1.90 13.23
CA LEU A 61 -0.58 0.79 13.03
C LEU A 61 0.20 -0.54 13.08
N ALA A 62 -0.41 -1.58 13.65
CA ALA A 62 0.13 -2.93 13.51
C ALA A 62 0.07 -3.38 12.04
N ALA A 63 0.99 -4.25 11.60
CA ALA A 63 1.05 -4.73 10.22
C ALA A 63 -0.30 -5.27 9.71
N THR A 64 -1.04 -5.96 10.58
CA THR A 64 -2.39 -6.45 10.30
C THR A 64 -3.37 -5.31 10.02
N GLN A 65 -3.33 -4.19 10.75
CA GLN A 65 -4.24 -3.07 10.49
C GLN A 65 -3.93 -2.32 9.18
N VAL A 66 -2.67 -2.32 8.75
CA VAL A 66 -2.27 -1.68 7.48
C VAL A 66 -2.92 -2.37 6.27
N THR A 67 -3.22 -3.68 6.35
CA THR A 67 -3.84 -4.41 5.23
C THR A 67 -5.27 -3.94 4.92
N PHE A 68 -5.97 -3.34 5.90
CA PHE A 68 -7.29 -2.72 5.66
C PHE A 68 -7.24 -1.46 4.81
N LEU A 69 -6.10 -0.77 4.74
CA LEU A 69 -5.98 0.47 3.96
C LEU A 69 -6.17 0.22 2.45
N GLY A 70 -5.80 -0.97 1.97
CA GLY A 70 -5.96 -1.37 0.57
C GLY A 70 -7.42 -1.31 0.11
N PRO A 71 -8.34 -2.08 0.71
CA PRO A 71 -9.78 -2.02 0.42
C PRO A 71 -10.45 -0.71 0.84
N LEU A 72 -9.95 -0.01 1.86
CA LEU A 72 -10.52 1.29 2.28
C LEU A 72 -10.35 2.38 1.22
N SER A 73 -9.30 2.30 0.39
CA SER A 73 -9.09 3.24 -0.72
C SER A 73 -10.23 3.22 -1.76
N PRO A 74 -10.57 2.08 -2.41
CA PRO A 74 -11.69 2.03 -3.35
C PRO A 74 -13.04 2.30 -2.67
N LEU A 75 -13.22 1.92 -1.40
CA LEU A 75 -14.39 2.29 -0.60
C LEU A 75 -14.55 3.81 -0.50
N THR A 76 -13.49 4.50 -0.10
CA THR A 76 -13.49 5.96 0.05
C THR A 76 -13.70 6.64 -1.29
N ALA A 77 -13.03 6.16 -2.34
CA ALA A 77 -13.20 6.66 -3.70
C ALA A 77 -14.64 6.49 -4.21
N ALA A 78 -15.27 5.33 -3.98
CA ALA A 78 -16.65 5.05 -4.36
C ALA A 78 -17.64 5.97 -3.62
N VAL A 79 -17.46 6.18 -2.32
CA VAL A 79 -18.31 7.06 -1.51
C VAL A 79 -18.18 8.51 -1.98
N ILE A 80 -16.96 8.99 -2.20
CA ILE A 80 -16.73 10.35 -2.72
C ILE A 80 -17.31 10.49 -4.13
N GLY A 81 -17.10 9.51 -5.00
CA GLY A 81 -17.65 9.52 -6.36
C GLY A 81 -19.18 9.55 -6.39
N TRP A 82 -19.83 8.78 -5.52
CA TRP A 82 -21.28 8.83 -5.37
C TRP A 82 -21.75 10.18 -4.80
N ALA A 83 -21.14 10.66 -3.71
CA ALA A 83 -21.60 11.85 -3.01
C ALA A 83 -21.26 13.17 -3.72
N ALA A 84 -20.05 13.29 -4.28
CA ALA A 84 -19.56 14.51 -4.89
C ALA A 84 -19.75 14.57 -6.41
N LEU A 85 -19.75 13.41 -7.10
CA LEU A 85 -19.92 13.33 -8.56
C LEU A 85 -21.27 12.74 -8.99
N GLY A 86 -22.10 12.26 -8.06
CA GLY A 86 -23.42 11.68 -8.37
C GLY A 86 -23.35 10.32 -9.08
N GLN A 87 -22.23 9.60 -8.96
CA GLN A 87 -22.02 8.34 -9.68
C GLN A 87 -22.92 7.23 -9.13
N ILE A 88 -23.67 6.57 -10.01
CA ILE A 88 -24.53 5.44 -9.63
C ILE A 88 -23.65 4.20 -9.43
N LEU A 89 -23.64 3.67 -8.21
CA LEU A 89 -22.95 2.43 -7.89
C LEU A 89 -23.78 1.24 -8.37
N THR A 90 -23.19 0.41 -9.22
CA THR A 90 -23.84 -0.81 -9.69
C THR A 90 -23.85 -1.89 -8.61
N TRP A 91 -24.79 -2.84 -8.70
CA TRP A 91 -24.85 -3.98 -7.79
C TRP A 91 -23.56 -4.82 -7.79
N VAL A 92 -22.88 -4.92 -8.94
CA VAL A 92 -21.61 -5.63 -9.06
C VAL A 92 -20.48 -4.92 -8.31
N GLN A 93 -20.43 -3.57 -8.36
CA GLN A 93 -19.45 -2.81 -7.58
C GLN A 93 -19.67 -2.96 -6.08
N LEU A 94 -20.93 -2.92 -5.64
CA LEU A 94 -21.28 -3.15 -4.23
C LEU A 94 -20.90 -4.56 -3.78
N ALA A 95 -21.18 -5.58 -4.60
CA ALA A 95 -20.82 -6.96 -4.31
C ALA A 95 -19.28 -7.15 -4.25
N GLY A 96 -18.55 -6.60 -5.21
CA GLY A 96 -17.09 -6.63 -5.23
C GLY A 96 -16.48 -5.93 -4.02
N MET A 97 -17.07 -4.80 -3.60
CA MET A 97 -16.64 -4.06 -2.42
C MET A 97 -16.88 -4.84 -1.11
N ALA A 98 -18.05 -5.46 -0.97
CA ALA A 98 -18.35 -6.34 0.16
C ALA A 98 -17.42 -7.55 0.20
N LEU A 99 -17.12 -8.16 -0.95
CA LEU A 99 -16.21 -9.30 -1.06
C LEU A 99 -14.77 -8.92 -0.71
N ALA A 100 -14.24 -7.83 -1.25
CA ALA A 100 -12.87 -7.38 -0.95
C ALA A 100 -12.69 -7.01 0.52
N PHE A 101 -13.65 -6.27 1.09
CA PHE A 101 -13.61 -5.89 2.50
C PHE A 101 -13.77 -7.12 3.41
N GLY A 102 -14.74 -8.00 3.11
CA GLY A 102 -14.97 -9.23 3.85
C GLY A 102 -13.77 -10.18 3.83
N ALA A 103 -13.14 -10.37 2.67
CA ALA A 103 -11.92 -11.17 2.55
C ALA A 103 -10.76 -10.60 3.40
N THR A 104 -10.62 -9.28 3.42
CA THR A 104 -9.58 -8.62 4.23
C THR A 104 -9.82 -8.79 5.72
N VAL A 105 -11.07 -8.67 6.18
CA VAL A 105 -11.46 -8.94 7.57
C VAL A 105 -11.19 -10.41 7.92
N ALA A 106 -11.59 -11.35 7.07
CA ALA A 106 -11.40 -12.77 7.29
C ALA A 106 -9.91 -13.17 7.34
N GLY A 107 -9.08 -12.58 6.48
CA GLY A 107 -7.63 -12.81 6.44
C GLY A 107 -6.85 -12.23 7.62
N GLN A 108 -7.48 -11.47 8.52
CA GLN A 108 -6.82 -10.95 9.72
C GLN A 108 -6.78 -11.93 10.88
N HIS A 109 -7.49 -13.07 10.77
CA HIS A 109 -7.40 -14.11 11.79
C HIS A 109 -5.97 -14.67 11.83
N PRO A 110 -5.29 -14.63 12.99
CA PRO A 110 -3.93 -15.15 13.09
C PRO A 110 -3.98 -16.67 12.88
N ASP A 111 -3.42 -17.15 11.76
CA ASP A 111 -3.09 -18.56 11.61
C ASP A 111 -2.04 -18.92 12.66
N ARG A 112 -2.51 -19.52 13.75
CA ARG A 112 -1.68 -20.17 14.76
C ARG A 112 -1.19 -21.52 14.22
N SER A 113 -0.32 -21.55 13.22
CA SER A 113 0.31 -22.82 12.84
C SER A 113 1.58 -22.66 12.00
N PHE A 114 2.65 -22.18 12.65
CA PHE A 114 4.02 -22.60 12.31
C PHE A 114 4.80 -22.98 13.57
N THR A 115 4.16 -23.73 14.47
CA THR A 115 4.84 -24.43 15.59
C THR A 115 4.80 -25.93 15.32
N SER A 116 5.47 -26.38 14.26
CA SER A 116 5.67 -27.82 14.03
C SER A 116 7.09 -28.19 13.57
N ALA A 117 7.94 -27.22 13.25
CA ALA A 117 9.31 -27.48 12.81
C ALA A 117 10.29 -27.71 13.99
N GLU A 118 10.01 -27.19 15.18
CA GLU A 118 10.94 -27.31 16.32
C GLU A 118 10.87 -28.67 17.04
N HIS A 119 9.75 -29.39 16.94
CA HIS A 119 9.57 -30.66 17.65
C HIS A 119 10.27 -31.84 16.93
N ILE A 120 10.46 -31.77 15.61
CA ILE A 120 11.10 -32.86 14.83
C ILE A 120 12.63 -32.83 15.01
N HIS A 121 13.26 -31.66 15.08
CA HIS A 121 14.72 -31.54 15.17
C HIS A 121 15.27 -31.97 16.54
N ARG A 122 14.52 -31.73 17.62
CA ARG A 122 14.92 -32.13 18.98
C ARG A 122 14.94 -33.65 19.17
N LYS A 123 13.97 -34.36 18.60
CA LYS A 123 13.93 -35.83 18.66
C LYS A 123 15.11 -36.46 17.92
N HIS A 124 15.46 -35.94 16.75
CA HIS A 124 16.54 -36.51 15.95
C HIS A 124 17.93 -36.33 16.60
N SER A 125 18.19 -35.24 17.33
CA SER A 125 19.46 -35.07 18.05
C SER A 125 19.57 -35.95 19.31
N MET A 126 18.45 -36.24 19.98
CA MET A 126 18.47 -37.11 21.18
C MET A 126 18.76 -38.57 20.81
N ASP A 127 18.25 -39.05 19.68
CA ASP A 127 18.47 -40.44 19.24
C ASP A 127 19.91 -40.69 18.75
N VAL A 128 20.62 -39.65 18.29
CA VAL A 128 22.02 -39.76 17.82
C VAL A 128 23.04 -39.66 18.96
N MET A 129 22.66 -39.08 20.12
CA MET A 129 23.58 -38.91 21.26
C MET A 129 23.62 -40.11 22.24
N VAL A 130 22.65 -41.03 22.15
CA VAL A 130 22.55 -42.21 23.02
C VAL A 130 23.45 -43.40 22.59
N PRO A 131 23.73 -43.66 21.29
CA PRO A 131 24.57 -44.79 20.89
C PRO A 131 26.06 -44.62 21.24
N VAL A 132 26.54 -43.39 21.43
CA VAL A 132 27.99 -43.09 21.56
C VAL A 132 28.52 -43.29 22.99
N LEU A 133 27.65 -43.39 23.99
CA LEU A 133 28.06 -43.55 25.40
C LEU A 133 28.04 -45.01 25.91
N ARG A 134 27.89 -45.99 25.02
CA ARG A 134 27.95 -47.43 25.36
C ARG A 134 29.00 -48.16 24.52
N ARG A 135 30.28 -47.85 24.73
CA ARG A 135 31.40 -48.80 24.53
C ARG A 135 32.51 -48.51 25.53
#